data_AF-A0A820MAM5-F1
#
_entry.id   AF-A0A820MAM5-F1
#
_cell.length_a   1.000
_cell.length_b   1.000
_cell.length_c   1.000
_cell.angle_alpha   90.00
_cell.angle_beta   90.00
_cell.angle_gamma   90.00
#
_symmetry.space_group_name_H-M   'P 1'
#
loop_
_entity.id
_entity.type
_entity.pdbx_description
1 polymer ?
#
loop_
_entity_poly.entity_id
_entity_poly.type
_entity_poly.pdbx_seq_one_letter_code
_entity_poly.pdbx_strand_id
1 'polypeptide(L)'
;TSTTSIESSTTSTAPIESTTSSTTPAESTTTSATSIESTTTSATSIESTTSSTTPIESTTSTTSIESSTTSTAPIESTTSSTTPIESTTTSATSIES
;
A
#
# COMPACT_ATOMS: atom_id res chain seq x y z
N THR A 1 -17.75 -21.19 4.66
CA THR A 1 -17.12 -20.06 5.37
C THR A 1 -17.00 -18.94 4.36
N SER A 2 -17.80 -17.89 4.50
CA SER A 2 -17.70 -16.72 3.60
C SER A 2 -16.35 -16.05 3.85
N THR A 3 -15.40 -16.24 2.95
CA THR A 3 -14.17 -15.43 2.92
C THR A 3 -14.56 -14.09 2.34
N THR A 4 -15.01 -13.17 3.19
CA THR A 4 -15.24 -11.78 2.77
C THR A 4 -13.89 -11.15 2.48
N SER A 5 -13.59 -10.93 1.21
CA SER A 5 -12.48 -10.07 0.79
C SER A 5 -12.77 -8.65 1.28
N ILE A 6 -11.74 -7.94 1.73
CA ILE A 6 -11.88 -6.51 2.08
C ILE A 6 -11.44 -5.71 0.88
N GLU A 7 -12.35 -4.91 0.32
CA GLU A 7 -12.05 -3.98 -0.76
C GLU A 7 -12.21 -2.55 -0.25
N SER A 8 -11.20 -1.72 -0.48
CA SER A 8 -11.20 -0.32 -0.07
C SER A 8 -10.66 0.58 -1.19
N SER A 9 -11.34 1.69 -1.43
CA SER A 9 -10.88 2.72 -2.34
C SER A 9 -11.03 4.08 -1.68
N THR A 10 -9.92 4.79 -1.54
CA THR A 10 -9.89 6.12 -0.92
C THR A 10 -9.27 7.12 -1.88
N THR A 11 -9.94 8.25 -2.06
CA THR A 11 -9.43 9.38 -2.85
C THR A 11 -9.61 10.66 -2.04
N SER A 12 -8.54 11.41 -1.86
CA SER A 12 -8.57 12.66 -1.09
C SER A 12 -7.60 13.69 -1.66
N THR A 13 -7.87 14.97 -1.41
CA THR A 13 -6.88 16.03 -1.61
C THR A 13 -6.13 16.37 -0.31
N ALA A 14 -6.54 15.78 0.80
CA ALA A 14 -5.93 15.91 2.12
C ALA A 14 -5.07 14.68 2.45
N PRO A 15 -4.20 14.76 3.48
CA PRO A 15 -3.40 13.63 3.91
C PRO A 15 -4.29 12.43 4.24
N ILE A 16 -3.82 11.24 3.88
CA ILE A 16 -4.54 9.99 4.14
C ILE A 16 -3.70 9.15 5.07
N GLU A 17 -4.25 8.82 6.24
CA GLU A 17 -3.76 7.76 7.09
C GLU A 17 -4.69 6.55 6.92
N SER A 18 -4.15 5.45 6.40
CA SER A 18 -4.91 4.23 6.14
C SER A 18 -4.29 3.06 6.91
N THR A 19 -5.10 2.41 7.74
CA THR A 19 -4.72 1.16 8.39
C THR A 19 -5.67 0.06 7.95
N THR A 20 -5.13 -0.98 7.34
CA THR A 20 -5.89 -2.16 6.93
C THR A 20 -5.35 -3.39 7.66
N SER A 21 -6.22 -4.11 8.35
CA SER A 21 -5.89 -5.37 9.03
C SER A 21 -6.91 -6.42 8.63
N SER A 22 -6.46 -7.53 8.06
CA SER A 22 -7.33 -8.59 7.56
C SER A 22 -6.75 -9.98 7.76
N THR A 23 -7.61 -10.98 7.95
CA THR A 23 -7.23 -12.40 7.90
C THR A 23 -7.57 -13.04 6.55
N THR A 24 -8.28 -12.31 5.69
CA THR A 24 -8.64 -12.68 4.32
C THR A 24 -7.87 -11.81 3.33
N PRO A 25 -7.89 -12.15 2.02
CA PRO A 25 -7.35 -11.27 1.00
C PRO A 25 -7.95 -9.87 1.14
N ALA A 26 -7.11 -8.85 0.93
CA ALA A 26 -7.58 -7.47 0.87
C ALA A 26 -6.98 -6.73 -0.33
N GLU A 27 -7.82 -5.89 -0.91
CA GLU A 27 -7.48 -5.02 -2.02
C GLU A 27 -7.67 -3.57 -1.56
N SER A 28 -6.64 -2.74 -1.78
CA SER A 28 -6.67 -1.34 -1.39
C SER A 28 -6.16 -0.45 -2.51
N THR A 29 -6.96 0.56 -2.86
CA THR A 29 -6.52 1.64 -3.73
C THR A 29 -6.57 2.95 -2.94
N THR A 30 -5.43 3.64 -2.85
CA THR A 30 -5.34 4.92 -2.15
C THR A 30 -4.72 5.96 -3.07
N THR A 31 -5.42 7.07 -3.28
CA THR A 31 -4.94 8.19 -4.09
C THR A 31 -5.04 9.49 -3.30
N SER A 32 -3.93 10.24 -3.20
CA SER A 32 -3.92 11.56 -2.58
C SER A 32 -3.13 12.61 -3.37
N ALA A 33 -3.57 13.86 -3.34
CA ALA A 33 -2.75 14.99 -3.79
C ALA A 33 -1.70 15.44 -2.74
N THR A 34 -1.74 14.84 -1.56
CA THR A 34 -0.84 15.11 -0.43
C THR A 34 -0.35 13.79 0.16
N SER A 35 0.14 13.77 1.40
CA SER A 35 0.88 12.62 1.91
C SER A 35 -0.03 11.41 2.11
N ILE A 36 0.55 10.23 1.92
CA ILE A 36 -0.08 8.97 2.27
C ILE A 36 0.79 8.31 3.34
N GLU A 37 0.17 7.96 4.46
CA GLU A 37 0.74 7.01 5.41
C GLU A 37 -0.16 5.76 5.41
N SER A 38 0.41 4.61 5.05
CA SER A 38 -0.34 3.37 4.91
C SER A 38 0.32 2.24 5.69
N THR A 39 -0.45 1.62 6.58
CA THR A 39 -0.04 0.38 7.24
C THR A 39 -1.03 -0.72 6.89
N THR A 40 -0.51 -1.80 6.28
CA THR A 40 -1.31 -2.95 5.89
C THR A 40 -0.74 -4.22 6.49
N THR A 41 -1.57 -4.94 7.25
CA THR A 41 -1.21 -6.25 7.81
C THR A 41 -2.25 -7.27 7.37
N SER A 42 -1.80 -8.37 6.75
CA SER A 42 -2.70 -9.45 6.32
C SER A 42 -2.15 -10.84 6.60
N ALA A 43 -3.02 -11.78 6.95
CA ALA A 43 -2.62 -13.18 7.12
C ALA A 43 -2.51 -13.95 5.80
N THR A 44 -2.99 -13.40 4.69
CA THR A 44 -3.01 -14.09 3.38
C THR A 44 -2.39 -13.22 2.30
N SER A 45 -3.19 -12.58 1.46
CA SER A 45 -2.72 -11.79 0.32
C SER A 45 -3.14 -10.33 0.45
N ILE A 46 -2.31 -9.44 -0.09
CA ILE A 46 -2.64 -8.03 -0.29
C ILE A 46 -2.36 -7.67 -1.74
N GLU A 47 -3.32 -6.97 -2.33
CA GLU A 47 -3.10 -6.16 -3.53
C GLU A 47 -3.27 -4.69 -3.15
N SER A 48 -2.23 -3.87 -3.37
CA SER A 48 -2.26 -2.46 -2.98
C SER A 48 -1.78 -1.56 -4.11
N THR A 49 -2.59 -0.56 -4.46
CA THR A 49 -2.19 0.52 -5.36
C THR A 49 -2.22 1.84 -4.61
N THR A 50 -1.07 2.50 -4.51
CA THR A 50 -0.94 3.80 -3.84
C THR A 50 -0.36 4.84 -4.80
N SER A 51 -1.02 5.98 -4.91
CA SER A 51 -0.55 7.09 -5.74
C SER A 51 -0.60 8.42 -4.99
N SER A 52 0.49 9.19 -5.07
CA SER A 52 0.54 10.53 -4.49
C SER A 52 1.40 11.51 -5.29
N THR A 53 1.15 12.81 -5.15
CA THR A 53 2.05 13.88 -5.61
C THR A 53 3.06 14.33 -4.54
N THR A 54 3.01 13.75 -3.35
CA THR A 54 3.88 14.08 -2.21
C THR A 54 4.35 12.77 -1.53
N PRO A 55 5.12 12.83 -0.43
CA PRO A 55 5.70 11.62 0.15
C PRO A 55 4.67 10.54 0.47
N ILE A 56 5.10 9.29 0.25
CA ILE A 56 4.35 8.09 0.62
C ILE A 56 5.21 7.33 1.62
N GLU A 57 4.61 7.02 2.77
CA GLU A 57 5.16 6.07 3.73
C GLU A 57 4.23 4.85 3.77
N SER A 58 4.79 3.67 3.49
CA SER A 58 4.01 2.43 3.44
C SER A 58 4.70 1.30 4.18
N THR A 59 3.98 0.65 5.08
CA THR A 59 4.41 -0.60 5.72
C THR A 59 3.42 -1.70 5.40
N THR A 60 3.90 -2.79 4.80
CA THR A 60 3.07 -3.95 4.45
C THR A 60 3.66 -5.24 5.00
N SER A 61 2.84 -6.06 5.66
CA SER A 61 3.25 -7.36 6.23
C SER A 61 2.22 -8.44 5.96
N THR A 62 2.58 -9.45 5.14
CA THR A 62 1.62 -10.50 4.74
C THR A 62 2.25 -11.82 4.33
N THR A 63 1.45 -12.84 4.02
CA THR A 63 2.00 -14.04 3.37
C THR A 63 2.35 -13.79 1.90
N SER A 64 1.59 -13.01 1.13
CA SER A 64 1.93 -12.63 -0.25
C SER A 64 1.48 -11.19 -0.58
N ILE A 65 2.28 -10.48 -1.36
CA ILE A 65 2.10 -9.05 -1.63
C ILE A 65 2.23 -8.78 -3.13
N GLU A 66 1.22 -8.12 -3.69
CA GLU A 66 1.26 -7.37 -4.95
C GLU A 66 1.10 -5.89 -4.61
N SER A 67 2.10 -5.07 -4.93
CA SER A 67 2.00 -3.64 -4.67
C SER A 67 2.49 -2.78 -5.83
N SER A 68 1.76 -1.68 -6.06
CA SER A 68 2.17 -0.62 -6.97
C SER A 68 2.10 0.72 -6.26
N THR A 69 3.26 1.38 -6.17
CA THR A 69 3.38 2.69 -5.53
C THR A 69 3.95 3.69 -6.52
N THR A 70 3.24 4.79 -6.75
CA THR A 70 3.67 5.88 -7.63
C THR A 70 3.69 7.21 -6.88
N SER A 71 4.84 7.89 -6.89
CA SER A 71 4.95 9.25 -6.35
C SER A 71 5.79 10.19 -7.20
N THR A 72 5.49 11.49 -7.13
CA THR A 72 6.37 12.56 -7.61
C THR A 72 7.38 13.05 -6.57
N ALA A 73 7.33 12.48 -5.35
CA ALA A 73 8.20 12.79 -4.23
C ALA A 73 8.77 11.49 -3.63
N PRO A 74 9.64 11.55 -2.60
CA PRO A 74 10.23 10.36 -1.99
C PRO A 74 9.18 9.34 -1.53
N ILE A 75 9.57 8.07 -1.59
CA ILE A 75 8.75 6.94 -1.16
C ILE A 75 9.58 6.17 -0.14
N GLU A 76 9.04 5.99 1.06
CA GLU A 76 9.55 5.05 2.04
C GLU A 76 8.59 3.86 2.10
N SER A 77 9.09 2.66 1.77
CA SER A 77 8.29 1.44 1.79
C SER A 77 9.01 0.32 2.52
N THR A 78 8.37 -0.19 3.55
CA THR A 78 8.80 -1.40 4.24
C THR A 78 7.85 -2.54 3.89
N THR A 79 8.37 -3.59 3.27
CA THR A 79 7.58 -4.76 2.87
C THR A 79 8.17 -6.01 3.51
N SER A 80 7.35 -6.77 4.24
CA SER A 80 7.74 -8.02 4.88
C SER A 80 6.80 -9.14 4.47
N SER A 81 7.34 -10.25 3.96
CA SER A 81 6.53 -11.38 3.55
C SER A 81 7.20 -12.73 3.72
N THR A 82 6.38 -13.76 3.93
CA THR A 82 6.83 -15.16 4.04
C THR A 82 6.75 -15.94 2.73
N THR A 83 6.11 -15.38 1.69
CA THR A 83 6.01 -15.96 0.33
C THR A 83 6.27 -14.86 -0.72
N PRO A 84 6.03 -15.06 -2.04
CA PRO A 84 6.40 -14.09 -3.08
C PRO A 84 5.89 -12.66 -2.84
N ILE A 85 6.78 -11.72 -3.16
CA ILE A 85 6.57 -10.28 -3.18
C ILE A 85 6.78 -9.82 -4.62
N GLU A 86 5.75 -9.21 -5.20
CA GLU A 86 5.84 -8.41 -6.41
C GLU A 86 5.55 -6.97 -6.00
N SER A 87 6.53 -6.08 -6.16
CA SER A 87 6.42 -4.68 -5.78
C SER A 87 6.99 -3.80 -6.87
N THR A 88 6.20 -2.82 -7.28
CA THR A 88 6.58 -1.80 -8.25
C THR A 88 6.55 -0.43 -7.59
N THR A 89 7.72 0.20 -7.46
CA THR A 89 7.84 1.53 -6.88
C THR A 89 8.40 2.48 -7.92
N THR A 90 7.62 3.50 -8.27
CA THR A 90 8.02 4.55 -9.21
C THR A 90 8.05 5.89 -8.48
N SER A 91 9.25 6.46 -8.34
CA SER A 91 9.43 7.84 -7.84
C SER A 91 10.13 8.71 -8.87
N ALA A 92 9.63 9.92 -9.08
CA ALA A 92 10.30 10.94 -9.90
C ALA A 92 11.54 11.54 -9.20
N THR A 93 11.70 11.35 -7.89
CA THR A 93 12.85 11.82 -7.11
C THR A 93 13.34 10.70 -6.20
N SER A 94 14.56 10.19 -6.47
CA SER A 94 15.31 9.12 -5.78
C SER A 94 14.57 8.25 -4.76
N ILE A 95 14.50 6.95 -5.03
CA ILE A 95 14.14 5.90 -4.07
C ILE A 95 15.36 5.59 -3.21
N GLU A 96 15.22 5.64 -1.88
CA GLU A 96 16.09 4.91 -0.95
C GLU A 96 15.27 3.70 -0.47
N SER A 97 15.80 2.49 -0.68
CA SER A 97 15.09 1.23 -0.45
C SER A 97 15.84 0.37 0.56
#